data_AF-A0A1G0N6Y6-F1
#
_entry.id   AF-A0A1G0N6Y6-F1
#
_cell.length_a   1.000
_cell.length_b   1.000
_cell.length_c   1.000
_cell.angle_alpha   90.00
_cell.angle_beta   90.00
_cell.angle_gamma   90.00
#
_symmetry.space_group_name_H-M   'P 1'
#
loop_
_entity.id
_entity.type
_entity.pdbx_description
1 polymer ?
#
loop_
_entity_poly.entity_id
_entity_poly.type
_entity_poly.pdbx_seq_one_letter_code
_entity_poly.pdbx_strand_id
1 'polypeptide(L)'
;MKTLFFQSSIKYEQPLKGTESELLYSAAFTYPMTQEKKGLIPMVEFNGVSSLQEGYTTLYLTPQLYVGLVKRGHIALSVGTQFSVAGEKPFNYRIVAFLLWEYG
;
A
#
# COMPACT_ATOMS: atom_id res chain seq x y z
N MET A 1 -22.83 3.38 0.33
CA MET A 1 -21.94 3.83 -0.78
C MET A 1 -20.57 3.24 -0.49
N LYS A 2 -19.97 2.49 -1.41
CA LYS A 2 -18.63 1.91 -1.20
C LYS A 2 -17.59 3.03 -1.33
N THR A 3 -16.82 3.28 -0.29
CA THR A 3 -15.80 4.33 -0.29
C THR A 3 -14.53 3.78 -0.92
N LEU A 4 -14.09 4.37 -2.04
CA LEU A 4 -12.78 4.14 -2.62
C LEU A 4 -11.78 5.02 -1.87
N PHE A 5 -10.66 4.45 -1.44
CA PHE A 5 -9.59 5.21 -0.82
C PHE A 5 -8.47 5.41 -1.84
N PHE A 6 -7.94 6.63 -1.91
CA PHE A 6 -6.77 6.96 -2.69
C PHE A 6 -5.69 7.48 -1.76
N GLN A 7 -4.48 6.96 -1.92
CA GLN A 7 -3.30 7.36 -1.17
C GLN A 7 -2.16 7.56 -2.15
N SER A 8 -1.32 8.56 -1.91
CA SER A 8 -0.11 8.78 -2.68
C SER A 8 1.01 9.21 -1.76
N SER A 9 2.24 8.81 -2.05
CA SER A 9 3.41 9.25 -1.31
C SER A 9 4.58 9.53 -2.23
N ILE A 10 5.47 10.40 -1.77
CA ILE A 10 6.79 10.63 -2.35
C ILE A 10 7.79 10.27 -1.25
N LYS A 11 8.71 9.38 -1.55
CA LYS A 11 9.74 8.93 -0.62
C LYS A 11 11.11 9.16 -1.24
N TYR A 12 11.99 9.82 -0.50
CA TYR A 12 13.40 9.92 -0.84
C TYR A 12 14.19 8.96 0.04
N GLU A 13 14.92 8.04 -0.56
CA GLU A 13 15.82 7.10 0.10
C GLU A 13 17.27 7.49 -0.18
N GLN A 14 18.04 7.69 0.88
CA GLN A 14 19.47 7.93 0.78
C GLN A 14 20.20 6.91 1.66
N PRO A 15 20.96 5.97 1.08
CA PRO A 15 21.67 4.98 1.86
C PRO A 15 22.81 5.64 2.65
N LEU A 16 22.96 5.24 3.93
CA LEU A 16 24.07 5.68 4.79
C LEU A 16 25.43 5.11 4.33
N LYS A 17 25.40 4.03 3.54
CA LYS A 17 26.53 3.46 2.81
C LYS A 17 26.06 3.06 1.41
N GLY A 18 26.61 3.71 0.39
CA GLY A 18 26.21 3.56 -1.02
C GLY A 18 26.21 4.92 -1.72
N THR A 19 26.12 4.93 -3.06
CA THR A 19 26.21 6.14 -3.88
C THR A 19 24.88 6.56 -4.50
N GLU A 20 23.90 5.66 -4.54
CA GLU A 20 22.65 5.87 -5.28
C GLU A 20 21.54 6.28 -4.31
N SER A 21 21.11 7.53 -4.43
CA SER A 21 19.85 7.97 -3.84
C SER A 21 18.70 7.54 -4.75
N GLU A 22 17.54 7.29 -4.17
CA GLU A 22 16.32 6.93 -4.90
C GLU A 22 15.17 7.87 -4.53
N LEU A 23 14.46 8.38 -5.52
CA LEU A 23 13.21 9.11 -5.34
C LEU A 23 12.07 8.26 -5.88
N LEU A 24 11.26 7.77 -4.95
CA LEU A 24 10.13 6.89 -5.20
C LEU A 24 8.83 7.68 -5.15
N TYR A 25 8.06 7.62 -6.23
CA TYR A 25 6.65 8.02 -6.22
C TYR A 25 5.78 6.79 -6.05
N SER A 26 4.79 6.85 -5.15
CA SER A 26 3.79 5.80 -5.03
C SER A 26 2.37 6.33 -5.08
N ALA A 27 1.49 5.59 -5.73
CA ALA A 27 0.06 5.87 -5.77
C ALA A 27 -0.71 4.57 -5.59
N ALA A 28 -1.68 4.57 -4.66
CA ALA A 28 -2.43 3.41 -4.25
C ALA A 28 -3.94 3.69 -4.27
N PHE A 29 -4.70 2.79 -4.87
CA PHE A 29 -6.16 2.75 -4.78
C PHE A 29 -6.58 1.53 -3.98
N THR A 30 -7.34 1.75 -2.92
CA THR A 30 -7.80 0.70 -2.03
C THR A 30 -9.31 0.61 -2.05
N TYR A 31 -9.81 -0.59 -2.34
CA TYR A 31 -11.23 -0.86 -2.46
C TYR A 31 -11.69 -1.89 -1.41
N PRO A 32 -12.58 -1.52 -0.48
CA PRO A 32 -13.21 -2.47 0.43
C PRO A 32 -14.26 -3.29 -0.32
N MET A 33 -14.19 -4.62 -0.19
CA MET A 33 -15.14 -5.53 -0.85
C MET A 33 -16.49 -5.58 -0.10
N THR A 34 -16.54 -5.12 1.15
CA THR A 34 -17.73 -5.05 2.00
C THR A 34 -18.10 -3.61 2.36
N GLN A 35 -19.35 -3.38 2.81
CA GLN A 35 -19.79 -2.09 3.35
C GLN A 35 -19.68 -2.01 4.88
N GLU A 36 -19.29 -3.11 5.52
CA GLU A 36 -19.07 -3.17 6.95
C GLU A 36 -18.02 -2.15 7.39
N LYS A 37 -18.30 -1.44 8.48
CA LYS A 37 -17.37 -0.48 9.09
C LYS A 37 -16.57 -1.09 10.25
N LYS A 38 -16.85 -2.34 10.59
CA LYS A 38 -16.26 -3.08 11.72
C LYS A 38 -16.02 -4.53 11.34
N GLY A 39 -15.02 -5.13 11.99
CA GLY A 39 -14.64 -6.52 11.73
C GLY A 39 -13.49 -6.64 10.73
N LEU A 40 -13.32 -7.83 10.19
CA LEU A 40 -12.34 -8.13 9.15
C LEU A 40 -12.90 -7.74 7.79
N ILE A 41 -12.35 -6.69 7.20
CA ILE A 41 -12.80 -6.12 5.93
C ILE A 41 -11.82 -6.57 4.85
N PRO A 42 -12.24 -7.42 3.90
CA PRO A 42 -11.43 -7.74 2.74
C PRO A 42 -11.32 -6.52 1.83
N MET A 43 -10.10 -6.23 1.40
CA MET A 43 -9.78 -5.14 0.50
C MET A 43 -8.81 -5.59 -0.59
N VAL A 44 -8.80 -4.83 -1.68
CA VAL A 44 -7.77 -4.95 -2.71
C VAL A 44 -7.13 -3.59 -2.91
N GLU A 45 -5.81 -3.55 -2.90
CA GLU A 45 -5.03 -2.36 -3.22
C GLU A 45 -4.31 -2.56 -4.57
N PHE A 46 -4.37 -1.53 -5.41
CA PHE A 46 -3.55 -1.40 -6.61
C PHE A 46 -2.56 -0.27 -6.42
N ASN A 47 -1.27 -0.56 -6.53
CA ASN A 47 -0.20 0.37 -6.21
C ASN A 47 0.79 0.47 -7.37
N GLY A 48 1.20 1.68 -7.76
CA GLY A 48 2.35 1.89 -8.66
C GLY A 48 3.49 2.55 -7.91
N VAL A 49 4.70 2.02 -8.04
CA VAL A 49 5.94 2.60 -7.50
C VAL A 49 6.88 2.93 -8.65
N SER A 50 7.26 4.20 -8.79
CA SER A 50 8.16 4.68 -9.84
C SER A 50 9.49 5.12 -9.25
N SER A 51 10.59 4.59 -9.78
CA SER A 51 11.94 5.08 -9.50
C SER A 51 12.28 6.20 -10.48
N LEU A 52 12.51 7.40 -9.97
CA LEU A 52 12.84 8.55 -10.82
C LEU A 52 14.29 8.53 -11.31
N GLN A 53 15.21 7.90 -10.57
CA GLN A 53 16.57 7.69 -11.06
C GLN A 53 16.64 6.60 -12.14
N GLU A 54 15.99 5.45 -11.91
CA GLU A 54 16.10 4.30 -12.83
C GLU A 54 15.08 4.34 -13.98
N GLY A 55 14.06 5.20 -13.88
CA GLY A 55 13.10 5.45 -14.95
C GLY A 55 12.08 4.32 -15.16
N TYR A 56 12.02 3.32 -14.27
CA TYR A 56 11.01 2.27 -14.32
C TYR A 56 9.84 2.55 -13.38
N THR A 57 8.71 1.91 -13.67
CA THR A 57 7.54 1.86 -12.79
C THR A 57 7.11 0.41 -12.62
N THR A 58 6.98 0.00 -11.36
CA THR A 58 6.46 -1.32 -11.00
C THR A 58 5.05 -1.18 -10.46
N LEU A 59 4.15 -2.00 -10.99
CA LEU A 59 2.76 -2.07 -10.58
C LEU A 59 2.53 -3.30 -9.70
N TYR A 60 1.76 -3.11 -8.65
CA TYR A 60 1.48 -4.11 -7.63
C TYR A 60 -0.01 -4.26 -7.39
N LEU A 61 -0.42 -5.50 -7.09
CA LEU A 61 -1.74 -5.84 -6.61
C LEU A 61 -1.63 -6.48 -5.23
N THR A 62 -2.42 -6.01 -4.27
CA THR A 62 -2.38 -6.46 -2.88
C THR A 62 -3.77 -6.83 -2.39
N PRO A 63 -4.21 -8.10 -2.48
CA PRO A 63 -5.30 -8.59 -1.64
C PRO A 63 -4.90 -8.50 -0.16
N GLN A 64 -5.77 -7.89 0.65
CA GLN A 64 -5.49 -7.61 2.06
C GLN A 64 -6.74 -7.69 2.94
N LEU A 65 -6.52 -7.90 4.24
CA LEU A 65 -7.53 -7.84 5.28
C LEU A 65 -7.25 -6.63 6.17
N TYR A 66 -8.28 -5.84 6.38
CA TYR A 66 -8.28 -4.69 7.27
C TYR A 66 -9.04 -5.03 8.56
N VAL A 67 -8.53 -4.57 9.70
CA VAL A 67 -9.23 -4.65 10.99
C VAL A 67 -9.06 -3.35 11.78
N GLY A 68 -10.18 -2.77 12.21
CA GLY A 68 -10.17 -1.65 13.15
C GLY A 68 -9.78 -2.14 14.55
N LEU A 69 -8.70 -1.59 15.14
CA LEU A 69 -8.16 -2.04 16.43
C LEU A 69 -8.84 -1.37 17.63
N VAL A 70 -9.47 -0.22 17.43
CA VAL A 70 -10.10 0.58 18.51
C VAL A 70 -11.57 0.85 18.24
N LYS A 71 -12.39 0.83 19.30
CA LYS A 71 -13.86 1.07 19.22
C LYS A 71 -14.24 2.41 18.56
N ARG A 72 -13.35 3.41 18.60
CA ARG A 72 -13.53 4.74 17.97
C ARG A 72 -12.88 4.87 16.58
N GLY A 73 -12.33 3.79 16.02
CA GLY A 73 -11.89 3.76 14.62
C GLY A 73 -10.57 4.50 14.30
N HIS A 74 -9.88 5.07 15.28
CA HIS A 74 -8.69 5.89 15.00
C HIS A 74 -7.46 5.12 14.54
N ILE A 75 -7.39 3.83 14.83
CA ILE A 75 -6.24 2.98 14.47
C ILE A 75 -6.77 1.70 13.85
N ALA A 76 -6.22 1.36 12.70
CA ALA A 76 -6.49 0.12 12.00
C ALA A 76 -5.21 -0.57 11.55
N LEU A 77 -5.29 -1.88 11.41
CA LEU A 77 -4.23 -2.71 10.87
C LEU A 77 -4.71 -3.29 9.54
N SER A 78 -3.90 -3.16 8.50
CA SER A 78 -4.06 -3.88 7.24
C SER A 78 -2.94 -4.88 7.08
N VAL A 79 -3.25 -6.11 6.67
CA VAL A 79 -2.26 -7.15 6.35
C VAL A 79 -2.63 -7.76 5.01
N GLY A 80 -1.67 -7.83 4.08
CA GLY A 80 -1.90 -8.30 2.73
C GLY A 80 -0.71 -9.01 2.11
N THR A 81 -0.98 -9.72 1.02
CA THR A 81 0.07 -10.29 0.17
C THR A 81 0.15 -9.46 -1.10
N GLN A 82 1.32 -8.91 -1.39
CA GLN A 82 1.55 -8.07 -2.55
C GLN A 82 2.26 -8.85 -3.67
N PHE A 83 1.76 -8.67 -4.88
CA PHE A 83 2.27 -9.29 -6.10
C PHE A 83 2.68 -8.21 -7.11
N SER A 84 3.84 -8.36 -7.76
CA SER A 84 4.19 -7.51 -8.90
C SER A 84 3.45 -7.99 -10.15
N VAL A 85 2.63 -7.11 -10.74
CA VAL A 85 1.82 -7.41 -11.93
C VAL A 85 2.46 -6.89 -13.21
N ALA A 86 3.29 -5.84 -13.13
CA ALA A 86 4.04 -5.30 -14.26
C ALA A 86 5.28 -4.51 -13.79
N GLY A 87 6.26 -4.33 -14.67
CA GLY A 87 7.53 -3.67 -14.35
C GLY A 87 8.57 -4.63 -13.78
N GLU A 88 9.50 -4.10 -12.99
CA GLU A 88 10.52 -4.91 -12.34
C GLU A 88 9.91 -5.84 -11.29
N LYS A 89 10.48 -7.05 -11.17
CA LYS A 89 10.04 -8.07 -10.21
C LYS A 89 11.14 -8.34 -9.19
N PRO A 90 11.36 -7.43 -8.22
CA PRO A 90 12.36 -7.67 -7.18
C PRO A 90 11.98 -8.86 -6.27
N PHE A 91 10.72 -9.30 -6.30
CA PHE A 91 10.21 -10.46 -5.56
C PHE A 91 9.03 -11.11 -6.30
N ASN A 92 8.78 -12.40 -6.03
CA ASN A 92 7.60 -13.12 -6.54
C ASN A 92 6.32 -12.70 -5.80
N TYR A 93 6.40 -12.62 -4.47
CA TYR A 93 5.36 -12.07 -3.59
C TYR A 93 6.01 -11.58 -2.29
N ARG A 94 5.37 -10.64 -1.58
CA ARG A 94 5.77 -10.23 -0.23
C ARG A 94 4.57 -10.01 0.66
N ILE A 95 4.75 -10.21 1.96
CA ILE A 95 3.73 -9.85 2.95
C ILE A 95 3.95 -8.39 3.34
N VAL A 96 2.87 -7.61 3.34
CA VAL A 96 2.87 -6.22 3.76
C VAL A 96 1.87 -6.03 4.90
N ALA A 97 2.22 -5.16 5.85
CA ALA A 97 1.33 -4.77 6.92
C ALA A 97 1.47 -3.27 7.17
N PHE A 98 0.33 -2.60 7.37
CA PHE A 98 0.26 -1.16 7.60
C PHE A 98 -0.59 -0.86 8.82
N LEU A 99 -0.08 0.02 9.68
CA LEU A 99 -0.87 0.64 10.73
C LEU A 99 -1.41 1.97 10.18
N LEU A 100 -2.72 2.06 10.05
CA LEU A 100 -3.41 3.24 9.54
C LEU A 100 -3.96 4.05 10.70
N TRP A 101 -3.73 5.35 10.67
CA TRP A 101 -4.45 6.29 11.53
C TRP A 101 -5.63 6.85 10.74
N GLU A 102 -6.84 6.42 11.08
CA GLU A 102 -8.06 6.88 10.41
C GLU A 102 -8.77 7.94 11.26
N TYR A 103 -8.67 9.20 10.85
CA TYR A 103 -9.59 10.24 11.32
C TYR A 103 -10.84 10.19 10.44
N GLY A 104 -11.89 9.55 10.95
CA GLY A 104 -13.21 9.46 10.32
C GLY A 104 -14.32 9.89 11.27
#